data_AF-A0A6B3FY19-F1
#
_entry.id   AF-A0A6B3FY19-F1
#
_cell.length_a   1.000
_cell.length_b   1.000
_cell.length_c   1.000
_cell.angle_alpha   90.00
_cell.angle_beta   90.00
_cell.angle_gamma   90.00
#
_symmetry.space_group_name_H-M   'P 1'
#
loop_
_entity.id
_entity.type
_entity.pdbx_description
1 polymer ?
#
loop_
_entity_poly.entity_id
_entity_poly.type
_entity_poly.pdbx_seq_one_letter_code
_entity_poly.pdbx_strand_id
1 'polypeptide(L)' 'EIAESIAALDSVSEVFSVTGTYDLIAMVRVARHDDLADVIPGRISKIPGVEGTDTHVAFRTYSQHDLEAAFAIGLDA' A
#
# COMPACT_ATOMS: atom_id res chain seq x y z
N GLU A 1 -5.28 8.08 16.28
CA GLU A 1 -5.02 6.80 16.96
C GLU A 1 -4.83 5.61 16.01
N ILE A 2 -5.84 5.11 15.28
CA ILE A 2 -5.67 3.92 14.39
C ILE A 2 -4.65 4.20 13.28
N ALA A 3 -4.83 5.30 12.53
CA ALA A 3 -3.91 5.68 11.46
C ALA A 3 -2.47 5.89 11.96
N GLU A 4 -2.30 6.50 13.14
CA GLU A 4 -0.99 6.68 13.78
C GLU A 4 -0.38 5.33 14.20
N SER A 5 -1.19 4.42 14.73
CA SER A 5 -0.75 3.07 15.10
C SER A 5 -0.27 2.27 13.88
N ILE A 6 -0.96 2.42 12.75
CA ILE A 6 -0.54 1.81 11.48
C ILE A 6 0.73 2.49 10.96
N ALA A 7 0.81 3.83 11.00
CA ALA A 7 1.96 4.60 10.53
C ALA A 7 3.23 4.38 11.38
N ALA A 8 3.08 3.93 12.63
CA ALA A 8 4.19 3.59 13.51
C ALA A 8 4.84 2.23 13.18
N LEU A 9 4.28 1.46 12.25
CA LEU A 9 4.87 0.19 11.82
C LEU A 9 6.00 0.45 10.83
N ASP A 10 7.19 -0.12 11.07
CA ASP A 10 8.37 0.08 10.21
C ASP A 10 8.14 -0.31 8.73
N SER A 11 7.24 -1.25 8.48
CA SER A 11 6.87 -1.72 7.14
C SER A 11 5.90 -0.78 6.41
N VAL A 12 5.37 0.23 7.07
CA VAL A 12 4.42 1.20 6.50
C VAL A 12 5.16 2.48 6.16
N SER A 13 5.18 2.85 4.89
CA SER A 13 5.84 4.09 4.46
C SER A 13 4.91 5.30 4.52
N GLU A 14 3.61 5.10 4.27
CA GLU A 14 2.62 6.17 4.30
C GLU A 14 1.25 5.63 4.72
N VAL A 15 0.45 6.46 5.38
CA VAL A 15 -0.96 6.21 5.67
C VAL A 15 -1.76 7.44 5.26
N PHE A 16 -2.81 7.21 4.47
CA PHE A 16 -3.70 8.25 3.95
C PHE A 16 -5.10 7.99 4.47
N SER A 17 -5.80 9.06 4.85
CA SER A 17 -7.25 9.01 4.95
C SER A 17 -7.84 9.33 3.59
N VAL A 18 -8.82 8.52 3.18
CA VAL A 18 -9.44 8.65 1.86
C VAL A 18 -10.95 8.69 1.99
N THR A 19 -11.61 9.29 1.00
CA THR A 19 -13.06 9.17 0.85
C THR A 19 -13.36 7.92 0.03
N GLY A 20 -14.46 7.23 0.33
CA GLY A 20 -14.90 6.05 -0.41
C GLY A 20 -15.26 4.89 0.51
N THR A 21 -15.03 3.67 0.03
CA THR A 21 -15.40 2.43 0.73
C THR A 21 -14.52 2.15 1.95
N TYR A 22 -13.29 2.66 1.96
CA TYR A 22 -12.31 2.44 3.02
C TYR A 22 -11.95 3.77 3.67
N ASP A 23 -11.71 3.78 4.98
CA ASP A 23 -11.32 4.99 5.71
C ASP A 23 -9.83 5.32 5.54
N LEU A 24 -9.01 4.28 5.38
CA LEU A 24 -7.54 4.38 5.35
C LEU A 24 -6.96 3.56 4.20
N ILE A 25 -5.91 4.11 3.56
CA ILE A 25 -5.02 3.39 2.67
C ILE A 25 -3.60 3.49 3.24
N ALA A 26 -2.98 2.34 3.47
CA ALA A 26 -1.60 2.25 3.94
C ALA A 26 -0.70 1.69 2.83
N MET A 27 0.42 2.36 2.57
CA MET A 27 1.45 1.87 1.68
C MET A 27 2.42 0.99 2.48
N VAL A 28 2.45 -0.30 2.17
CA VAL A 28 3.29 -1.28 2.85
C VAL A 28 4.45 -1.70 1.95
N ARG A 29 5.67 -1.64 2.47
CA ARG A 29 6.89 -2.07 1.79
C ARG A 29 7.53 -3.21 2.57
N VAL A 30 7.73 -4.32 1.89
CA VAL A 30 8.39 -5.51 2.44
C VAL A 30 9.48 -5.99 1.51
N ALA A 31 10.47 -6.69 2.05
CA ALA A 31 11.56 -7.25 1.26
C ALA A 31 11.11 -8.48 0.47
N ARG A 32 10.23 -9.31 1.05
CA ARG A 32 9.69 -10.52 0.41
C ARG A 32 8.18 -10.55 0.53
N HIS A 33 7.52 -11.15 -0.47
CA HIS A 33 6.06 -11.29 -0.46
C HIS A 33 5.52 -12.02 0.78
N ASP A 34 6.26 -13.03 1.29
CA ASP A 34 5.87 -13.78 2.48
C ASP A 34 5.75 -12.91 3.73
N ASP A 35 6.55 -11.84 3.80
CA ASP A 35 6.57 -10.94 4.96
C ASP A 35 5.24 -10.15 5.07
N LEU A 36 4.44 -10.07 4.00
CA LEU A 36 3.09 -9.49 4.06
C LEU A 36 2.18 -10.22 5.04
N ALA A 37 2.34 -11.53 5.20
CA ALA A 37 1.56 -12.31 6.16
C ALA A 37 1.86 -11.89 7.61
N ASP A 38 3.10 -11.47 7.90
CA ASP A 38 3.45 -10.99 9.24
C ASP A 38 2.96 -9.56 9.47
N VAL A 39 2.92 -8.74 8.42
CA VAL A 39 2.49 -7.33 8.52
C VAL A 39 0.97 -7.22 8.57
N ILE A 40 0.24 -7.82 7.62
CA ILE A 40 -1.20 -7.60 7.49
C ILE A 40 -1.98 -8.32 8.60
N PRO A 41 -2.15 -9.66 8.60
CA PRO A 41 -2.88 -10.33 9.67
C PRO A 41 -2.09 -10.38 10.98
N GLY A 42 -0.75 -10.35 10.92
CA GLY A 42 0.10 -10.43 12.10
C GLY A 42 0.13 -9.15 12.95
N ARG A 43 -0.04 -7.96 12.34
CA ARG A 43 0.04 -6.66 13.02
C ARG A 43 -1.16 -5.77 12.73
N ILE A 44 -1.41 -5.40 11.48
CA ILE A 44 -2.44 -4.41 11.11
C ILE A 44 -3.84 -4.88 11.56
N SER A 45 -4.23 -6.11 11.23
CA SER A 45 -5.56 -6.65 11.60
C SER A 45 -5.76 -6.83 13.11
N LYS A 46 -4.70 -6.71 13.92
CA LYS A 46 -4.78 -6.80 15.38
C LYS A 46 -4.91 -5.43 16.06
N ILE A 47 -4.80 -4.34 15.31
CA ILE A 47 -5.00 -2.99 15.84
C ILE A 47 -6.49 -2.83 16.17
N PRO A 48 -6.85 -2.44 17.40
CA PRO A 48 -8.24 -2.19 17.78
C PRO A 48 -8.89 -1.16 16.85
N GLY A 49 -10.07 -1.50 16.33
CA GLY A 49 -10.82 -0.66 15.38
C GLY A 49 -10.55 -0.97 13.90
N VAL A 50 -9.62 -1.87 13.58
CA VAL A 50 -9.50 -2.41 12.21
C VAL A 50 -10.55 -3.50 12.01
N GLU A 51 -11.60 -3.19 11.25
CA GLU A 51 -12.70 -4.14 10.98
C GLU A 51 -12.36 -5.12 9.85
N GLY A 52 -11.49 -4.71 8.92
CA GLY A 52 -11.09 -5.52 7.79
C GLY A 52 -9.95 -4.87 7.01
N THR A 53 -9.31 -5.66 6.16
CA THR A 53 -8.22 -5.22 5.29
C THR A 53 -8.39 -5.82 3.91
N ASP A 54 -8.25 -5.00 2.87
CA ASP A 54 -8.15 -5.44 1.48
C ASP A 54 -6.73 -5.12 0.99
N THR A 55 -5.96 -6.15 0.59
CA THR A 55 -4.53 -6.02 0.29
C THR A 55 -4.27 -6.11 -1.20
N HIS A 56 -3.83 -5.00 -1.78
CA HIS A 56 -3.46 -4.90 -3.19
C HIS A 56 -1.94 -5.03 -3.35
N VAL A 57 -1.48 -6.18 -3.86
CA VAL A 57 -0.05 -6.43 -4.09
C VAL A 57 0.36 -5.91 -5.46
N ALA A 58 1.28 -4.96 -5.49
CA ALA A 58 1.85 -4.45 -6.74
C ALA A 58 2.82 -5.47 -7.35
N PHE A 59 2.46 -6.06 -8.49
CA PHE A 59 3.35 -6.95 -9.25
C PHE A 59 4.34 -6.19 -10.14
N ARG A 60 3.98 -4.96 -10.53
CA ARG A 60 4.82 -4.08 -11.34
C ARG A 60 4.56 -2.64 -10.91
N THR A 61 5.64 -1.93 -10.64
CA THR A 61 5.59 -0.49 -10.36
C THR A 61 5.93 0.26 -11.63
N TYR A 62 5.12 1.25 -11.98
CA TYR A 62 5.42 2.20 -13.03
C TYR A 62 5.69 3.53 -12.35
N SER A 63 6.92 4.03 -12.45
CA SER A 63 7.24 5.37 -11.96
C SER A 63 6.81 6.43 -12.98
N GLN A 64 6.74 7.69 -12.56
CA GLN A 64 6.40 8.80 -13.46
C GLN A 64 7.35 8.88 -14.67
N HIS A 65 8.64 8.56 -14.47
CA HIS A 65 9.63 8.42 -15.54
C HIS A 65 9.29 7.27 -16.52
N ASP A 66 8.79 6.14 -16.02
CA ASP A 66 8.41 5.01 -16.86
C ASP A 66 7.09 5.27 -17.62
N LEU A 67 6.20 6.07 -17.04
CA LEU A 67 4.92 6.44 -17.66
C LEU A 67 5.14 7.37 -18.85
N GLU A 68 6.02 8.36 -18.72
CA GLU A 68 6.40 9.26 -19.82
C GLU A 68 7.03 8.48 -20.99
N ALA A 69 7.91 7.53 -20.69
CA ALA A 69 8.51 6.65 -21.70
C ALA A 69 7.46 5.76 -22.39
N ALA A 70 6.48 5.22 -21.66
CA ALA A 70 5.42 4.39 -22.23
C ALA A 70 4.47 5.20 -23.14
N PHE A 71 4.19 6.47 -22.82
CA PHE A 71 3.42 7.37 -23.69
C PHE A 71 4.20 7.76 -24.96
N ALA A 72 5.52 7.95 -24.86
CA ALA A 72 6.37 8.32 -26.00
C ALA A 72 6.40 7.21 -27.08
N ILE A 73 6.39 5.94 -26.67
CA ILE A 73 6.37 4.79 -27.60
C ILE A 73 5.05 4.71 -28.41
N GLY A 74 3.97 5.33 -27.92
CA GLY A 74 2.67 5.36 -28.61
C GLY A 74 2.50 6.44 -29.68
N LEU A 75 3.51 7.31 -29.89
CA LEU A 75 3.44 8.44 -30.84
C LEU A 75 4.16 8.18 -32.18
N ASP A 76 4.88 7.06 -32.30
CA ASP A 76 5.56 6.63 -33.54
C ASP A 76 4.77 5.53 -34.29
N ALA A 77 3.45 5.68 -34.41
CA ALA A 77 2.56 4.82 -35.18
C ALA A 77 1.81 5.59 -36.29
#